data_AF-A0A951NL83-F1
#
_entry.id   AF-A0A951NL83-F1
#
_cell.length_a   1.000
_cell.length_b   1.000
_cell.length_c   1.000
_cell.angle_alpha   90.00
_cell.angle_beta   90.00
_cell.angle_gamma   90.00
#
_symmetry.space_group_name_H-M   'P 1'
#
loop_
_entity.id
_entity.type
_entity.pdbx_description
1 polymer ?
#
loop_
_entity_poly.entity_id
_entity_poly.type
_entity_poly.pdbx_seq_one_letter_code
_entity_poly.pdbx_strand_id
1 'polypeptide(L)'
;MRTDAVLRRIEGLDRQTLDRIENAGWVTPARLAGGEDPRWWSDADVNRLRDVVRLHRRGVPLEEAYHEVREERFFGLCPCDWRLA
;
A
#
# COMPACT_ATOMS: atom_id res chain seq x y z
N MET A 1 2.32 3.89 12.40
CA MET A 1 3.33 2.81 12.52
C MET A 1 4.58 3.20 11.74
N ARG A 2 5.80 3.01 12.27
CA ARG A 2 7.05 3.30 11.54
C ARG A 2 7.38 2.22 10.52
N THR A 3 8.12 2.54 9.47
CA THR A 3 8.45 1.60 8.39
C THR A 3 9.12 0.32 8.84
N ASP A 4 10.07 0.39 9.77
CA ASP A 4 10.76 -0.78 10.33
C ASP A 4 9.78 -1.74 11.03
N ALA A 5 8.76 -1.19 11.70
CA ALA A 5 7.69 -1.98 12.29
C ALA A 5 6.76 -2.58 11.23
N VAL A 6 6.50 -1.90 10.12
CA VAL A 6 5.72 -2.42 8.99
C VAL A 6 6.44 -3.61 8.33
N LEU A 7 7.73 -3.46 8.03
CA LEU A 7 8.55 -4.52 7.41
C LEU A 7 8.62 -5.77 8.30
N ARG A 8 8.70 -5.61 9.64
CA ARG A 8 8.65 -6.74 10.58
C ARG A 8 7.26 -7.40 10.68
N ARG A 9 6.19 -6.64 10.40
CA ARG A 9 4.80 -7.09 10.60
C ARG A 9 4.19 -7.77 9.37
N ILE A 10 4.75 -7.54 8.19
CA ILE A 10 4.26 -8.11 6.93
C ILE A 10 5.34 -9.04 6.36
N GLU A 11 5.14 -10.34 6.54
CA GLU A 11 6.08 -11.35 6.06
C GLU A 11 6.14 -11.36 4.53
N GLY A 12 7.36 -11.24 3.99
CA GLY A 12 7.61 -11.17 2.54
C GLY A 12 7.50 -9.77 1.96
N LEU A 13 7.32 -8.74 2.79
CA LEU A 13 7.46 -7.34 2.38
C LEU A 13 8.90 -6.87 2.61
N ASP A 14 9.61 -6.60 1.52
CA ASP A 14 10.92 -5.94 1.56
C ASP A 14 10.80 -4.43 1.28
N ARG A 15 11.90 -3.71 1.52
CA ARG A 15 12.00 -2.25 1.32
C ARG A 15 11.78 -1.85 -0.14
N GLN A 16 12.29 -2.62 -1.09
CA GLN A 16 12.18 -2.33 -2.53
C GLN A 16 10.73 -2.47 -2.99
N THR A 17 10.03 -3.51 -2.56
CA THR A 17 8.61 -3.73 -2.84
C THR A 17 7.78 -2.60 -2.25
N LEU A 18 8.07 -2.19 -1.01
CA LEU A 18 7.41 -1.06 -0.37
C LEU A 18 7.62 0.26 -1.14
N ASP A 19 8.85 0.52 -1.59
CA ASP A 19 9.18 1.70 -2.39
C ASP A 19 8.47 1.69 -3.75
N ARG A 20 8.34 0.52 -4.39
CA ARG A 20 7.57 0.38 -5.64
C ARG A 20 6.10 0.69 -5.43
N ILE A 21 5.50 0.19 -4.35
CA ILE A 21 4.10 0.46 -3.98
C ILE A 21 3.89 1.97 -3.76
N GLU A 22 4.79 2.60 -3.02
CA GLU A 22 4.71 4.04 -2.70
C GLU A 22 4.94 4.91 -3.93
N ASN A 23 5.95 4.60 -4.76
CA ASN A 23 6.23 5.33 -6.01
C ASN A 23 5.11 5.19 -7.03
N ALA A 24 4.39 4.07 -7.03
CA ALA A 24 3.20 3.88 -7.84
C ALA A 24 1.97 4.64 -7.30
N GLY A 25 2.07 5.29 -6.14
CA GLY A 25 0.98 6.07 -5.53
C GLY A 25 -0.14 5.22 -4.94
N TRP A 26 0.11 3.94 -4.72
CA TRP A 26 -0.89 3.00 -4.21
C TRP A 26 -1.16 3.15 -2.72
N VAL A 27 -0.14 3.59 -1.98
CA VAL A 27 -0.22 3.98 -0.58
C VAL A 27 0.66 5.20 -0.37
N THR A 28 0.14 6.20 0.35
CA THR A 28 0.86 7.44 0.64
C THR A 28 1.03 7.57 2.15
N PRO A 29 2.14 7.08 2.73
CA PRO A 29 2.38 7.23 4.15
C PRO A 29 2.57 8.71 4.52
N ALA A 30 2.19 9.07 5.75
CA ALA A 30 2.46 10.41 6.27
C ALA A 30 3.96 10.60 6.48
N ARG A 31 4.45 11.81 6.21
CA ARG A 31 5.85 12.19 6.45
C ARG A 31 5.87 13.41 7.37
N LEU A 32 6.78 13.41 8.35
CA LEU A 32 7.05 14.62 9.13
C LEU A 32 7.81 15.63 8.27
N ALA A 33 7.71 16.91 8.62
CA ALA A 33 8.43 17.99 7.92
C ALA A 33 9.94 17.68 7.90
N GLY A 34 10.52 17.52 6.70
CA GLY A 34 11.91 17.11 6.50
C GLY A 34 12.11 16.02 5.43
N GLY A 35 11.08 15.22 5.13
CA GLY A 35 11.08 14.31 3.97
C GLY A 35 11.88 13.01 4.10
N GLU A 36 11.57 12.09 3.17
CA GLU A 36 12.03 10.69 2.96
C GLU A 36 11.78 9.64 4.06
N ASP A 37 12.15 9.90 5.32
CA ASP A 37 11.90 9.01 6.47
C ASP A 37 12.04 9.84 7.77
N PRO A 38 11.30 9.54 8.85
CA PRO A 38 10.45 8.38 9.05
C PRO A 38 9.09 8.50 8.35
N ARG A 39 8.72 7.48 7.55
CA ARG A 39 7.36 7.28 7.04
C ARG A 39 6.47 6.73 8.16
N TRP A 40 5.29 7.32 8.29
CA TRP A 40 4.27 6.96 9.26
C TRP A 40 3.06 6.36 8.54
N TRP A 41 2.86 5.07 8.77
CA TRP A 41 1.82 4.26 8.15
C TRP A 41 0.59 4.18 9.06
N SER A 42 -0.60 4.39 8.52
CA SER A 42 -1.83 4.12 9.26
C SER A 42 -2.09 2.60 9.33
N ASP A 43 -2.93 2.15 10.26
CA ASP A 43 -3.32 0.73 10.30
C ASP A 43 -4.09 0.31 9.03
N ALA A 44 -4.81 1.24 8.41
CA ALA A 44 -5.47 1.02 7.13
C ALA A 44 -4.45 0.74 6.01
N ASP A 45 -3.36 1.50 5.96
CA ASP A 45 -2.27 1.31 5.01
C ASP A 45 -1.57 -0.03 5.22
N VAL A 46 -1.27 -0.37 6.48
CA VAL A 46 -0.64 -1.65 6.83
C VAL A 46 -1.53 -2.83 6.41
N ASN A 47 -2.85 -2.71 6.62
CA ASN A 47 -3.78 -3.76 6.18
C ASN A 47 -3.84 -3.86 4.65
N ARG A 48 -3.84 -2.74 3.90
CA ARG A 48 -3.76 -2.76 2.43
C ARG A 48 -2.48 -3.42 1.94
N LEU A 49 -1.33 -3.02 2.49
CA LEU A 49 -0.03 -3.60 2.16
C LEU A 49 -0.01 -5.12 2.40
N ARG A 50 -0.61 -5.58 3.50
CA ARG A 50 -0.72 -7.01 3.81
C ARG A 50 -1.51 -7.75 2.74
N ASP A 51 -2.64 -7.21 2.31
CA ASP A 51 -3.49 -7.86 1.30
C ASP A 51 -2.78 -7.91 -0.07
N VAL A 52 -2.12 -6.82 -0.48
CA VAL A 52 -1.34 -6.75 -1.73
C VAL A 52 -0.19 -7.75 -1.71
N VAL A 53 0.59 -7.79 -0.63
CA VAL A 53 1.71 -8.75 -0.50
C VAL A 53 1.21 -10.18 -0.49
N ARG A 54 0.06 -10.46 0.15
CA ARG A 54 -0.55 -11.78 0.16
C ARG A 54 -0.91 -12.26 -1.25
N LEU A 55 -1.52 -11.40 -2.07
CA LEU A 55 -1.84 -11.73 -3.47
C LEU A 55 -0.57 -11.87 -4.31
N HIS A 56 0.39 -10.97 -4.13
CA HIS A 56 1.65 -11.00 -4.87
C HIS A 56 2.43 -12.30 -4.62
N ARG A 57 2.49 -12.76 -3.37
CA ARG A 57 3.11 -14.05 -3.00
C ARG A 57 2.43 -15.27 -3.63
N ARG A 58 1.17 -15.16 -4.06
CA ARG A 58 0.45 -16.21 -4.79
C ARG A 58 0.72 -16.20 -6.30
N GLY A 59 1.58 -15.31 -6.77
CA GLY A 59 1.97 -15.17 -8.18
C GLY A 59 1.19 -14.09 -8.93
N VAL A 60 0.31 -13.34 -8.26
CA VAL A 60 -0.38 -12.20 -8.87
C VAL A 60 0.63 -11.07 -9.09
N PRO A 61 0.70 -10.45 -10.29
CA PRO A 61 1.50 -9.26 -10.51
C PRO A 61 1.16 -8.17 -9.48
N LEU A 62 2.18 -7.42 -9.01
CA LEU A 62 2.01 -6.49 -7.90
C LEU A 62 0.96 -5.39 -8.18
N GLU A 63 0.88 -4.93 -9.42
CA GLU A 63 -0.12 -3.95 -9.88
C GLU A 63 -1.54 -4.53 -9.84
N GLU A 64 -1.74 -5.73 -10.38
CA GLU A 64 -3.02 -6.43 -10.36
C GLU A 64 -3.48 -6.73 -8.93
N ALA A 65 -2.56 -7.16 -8.06
CA ALA A 65 -2.81 -7.35 -6.63
C ALA A 65 -3.28 -6.06 -5.94
N TYR A 66 -2.74 -4.90 -6.33
CA TYR A 66 -3.22 -3.63 -5.82
C TYR A 66 -4.61 -3.26 -6.34
N HIS A 67 -4.86 -3.44 -7.64
CA HIS A 67 -6.17 -3.19 -8.23
C HIS A 67 -7.27 -4.02 -7.56
N GLU A 68 -7.01 -5.31 -7.31
CA GLU A 68 -7.93 -6.21 -6.62
C GLU A 68 -8.24 -5.71 -5.19
N VAL A 69 -7.21 -5.39 -4.40
CA VAL A 69 -7.39 -4.88 -3.02
C VAL A 69 -8.09 -3.53 -2.98
N ARG A 70 -7.87 -2.68 -3.99
CA ARG A 70 -8.57 -1.39 -4.12
C ARG A 70 -10.05 -1.64 -4.43
N GLU A 71 -10.37 -2.44 -5.44
CA GLU A 71 -11.75 -2.69 -5.87
C GLU A 71 -12.59 -3.36 -4.77
N GLU A 72 -12.03 -4.35 -4.06
CA GLU A 72 -12.72 -5.02 -2.93
C GLU A 72 -13.12 -4.04 -1.81
N ARG A 73 -12.34 -2.98 -1.60
CA ARG A 73 -12.60 -1.98 -0.55
C ARG A 73 -13.40 -0.76 -1.01
N PHE A 74 -13.60 -0.60 -2.33
CA PHE A 74 -14.42 0.44 -2.93
C PHE A 74 -15.86 -0.01 -3.21
N PHE A 75 -16.28 -1.22 -2.80
CA PHE A 75 -17.68 -1.61 -2.71
C PHE A 75 -18.45 -0.69 -1.72
N GLY A 76 -18.78 0.51 -2.19
CA GLY A 76 -19.39 1.60 -1.43
C GLY A 76 -19.16 3.01 -1.99
N LEU A 77 -18.17 3.24 -2.86
CA LEU A 77 -17.97 4.53 -3.54
C LEU A 77 -17.83 4.30 -5.05
N CYS A 78 -18.73 4.91 -5.82
CA CYS A 78 -18.88 4.69 -7.26
C CYS A 78 -17.57 4.98 -8.05
N PRO A 79 -17.28 4.19 -9.09
CA PRO A 79 -16.14 4.39 -10.01
C PRO A 79 -16.12 5.70 -10.81
N CYS A 80 -17.00 6.67 -10.54
CA CYS A 80 -17.05 7.95 -11.26
C CYS A 80 -16.21 9.07 -10.62
N ASP A 81 -15.79 8.94 -9.37
CA ASP A 81 -15.14 10.05 -8.64
C ASP A 81 -13.63 10.20 -8.88
N TRP A 82 -12.97 9.23 -9.52
CA TRP A 82 -11.50 9.24 -9.68
C TRP A 82 -11.01 9.80 -11.03
N ARG A 83 -11.91 10.16 -11.95
CA ARG A 83 -11.56 10.71 -13.27
C ARG A 83 -11.68 12.24 -13.39
N LEU A 84 -11.94 12.96 -12.30
CA LEU A 84 -12.18 14.41 -12.31
C LEU A 84 -11.25 15.23 -11.39
N ALA A 85 -10.04 14.75 -11.11
CA ALA A 85 -8.98 15.55 -10.47
C ALA A 85 -7.77 15.68 -11.38
#